data_AF-I7GEF8-F1
#
_entry.id   AF-I7GEF8-F1
#
_cell.length_a   1.000
_cell.length_b   1.000
_cell.length_c   1.000
_cell.angle_alpha   90.00
_cell.angle_beta   90.00
_cell.angle_gamma   90.00
#
_symmetry.space_group_name_H-M   'P 1'
#
loop_
_entity.id
_entity.type
_entity.pdbx_description
1 polymer ?
#
loop_
_entity_poly.entity_id
_entity_poly.type
_entity_poly.pdbx_seq_one_letter_code
_entity_poly.pdbx_strand_id
1 'polypeptide(L)'
;MVETIVSLVALAIIASLTAITHDPWLIPPLAASAALVVGGAHFPLSQPRNVIGGHVMSAIVGVMVGMTALDALWAGAVAGALALGMMKLLRMSHSPAAATAMIAVVPEIPRWEFVVLVGTAAVILVVVGLAGNKLNGAKYPHYWW
;
A
#
# COMPACT_ATOMS: atom_id res chain seq x y z
N MET A 1 13.72 3.07 -17.54
CA MET A 1 14.91 3.37 -16.70
C MET A 1 14.55 4.24 -15.51
N VAL A 2 13.93 5.41 -15.70
CA VAL A 2 13.51 6.29 -14.59
C VAL A 2 12.53 5.60 -13.65
N GLU A 3 11.54 4.87 -14.17
CA GLU A 3 10.56 4.14 -13.34
C GLU A 3 11.21 3.17 -12.36
N THR A 4 12.20 2.41 -12.85
CA THR A 4 13.00 1.47 -12.07
C THR A 4 13.78 2.21 -10.98
N ILE A 5 14.41 3.34 -11.31
CA ILE A 5 15.19 4.14 -10.35
C ILE A 5 14.29 4.72 -9.26
N VAL A 6 13.15 5.31 -9.64
CA VAL A 6 12.19 5.90 -8.68
C VAL A 6 11.62 4.82 -7.78
N SER A 7 11.26 3.66 -8.34
CA SER A 7 10.78 2.51 -7.55
C SER A 7 11.87 2.00 -6.61
N LEU A 8 13.11 1.87 -7.08
CA LEU A 8 14.25 1.49 -6.25
C LEU A 8 14.45 2.47 -5.09
N VAL A 9 14.40 3.79 -5.34
CA VAL A 9 14.55 4.81 -4.31
C VAL A 9 13.43 4.71 -3.27
N ALA A 10 12.17 4.64 -3.71
CA ALA A 10 11.03 4.51 -2.81
C ALA A 10 11.14 3.25 -1.94
N LEU A 11 11.43 2.10 -2.55
CA LEU A 11 11.54 0.83 -1.85
C LEU A 11 12.78 0.77 -0.96
N ALA A 12 13.90 1.38 -1.34
CA ALA A 12 15.09 1.44 -0.51
C ALA A 12 14.88 2.30 0.75
N ILE A 13 14.14 3.42 0.65
CA ILE A 13 13.76 4.23 1.81
C ILE A 13 12.92 3.39 2.78
N ILE A 14 11.88 2.73 2.29
CA ILE A 14 10.98 1.90 3.11
C ILE A 14 11.72 0.67 3.68
N ALA A 15 12.61 0.05 2.90
CA ALA A 15 13.48 -1.04 3.35
C ALA A 15 14.42 -0.59 4.47
N SER A 16 14.99 0.61 4.36
CA SER A 16 15.88 1.17 5.38
C SER A 16 15.14 1.36 6.71
N LEU A 17 13.87 1.81 6.67
CA LEU A 17 13.03 1.90 7.87
C LEU A 17 12.80 0.52 8.50
N THR A 18 12.53 -0.51 7.68
CA THR A 18 12.43 -1.91 8.15
C THR A 18 13.73 -2.34 8.83
N ALA A 19 14.88 -2.06 8.23
CA ALA A 19 16.18 -2.48 8.76
C ALA A 19 16.56 -1.77 10.07
N ILE A 20 16.15 -0.52 10.25
CA ILE A 20 16.50 0.30 11.43
C ILE A 20 15.54 0.04 12.59
N THR A 21 14.24 -0.12 12.32
CA THR A 21 13.20 -0.24 13.36
C THR A 21 12.85 -1.69 13.70
N HIS A 22 13.17 -2.62 12.80
CA HIS A 22 12.71 -4.01 12.83
C HIS A 22 11.19 -4.22 12.69
N ASP A 23 10.44 -3.14 12.41
CA ASP A 23 9.01 -3.22 12.10
C ASP A 23 8.77 -3.51 10.61
N PRO A 24 7.62 -4.10 10.21
CA PRO A 24 7.35 -4.49 8.83
C PRO A 24 6.92 -3.31 7.94
N TRP A 25 7.81 -2.36 7.70
CA TRP A 25 7.54 -1.21 6.82
C TRP A 25 7.43 -1.63 5.35
N LEU A 26 8.33 -2.49 4.88
CA LEU A 26 8.33 -2.98 3.49
C LEU A 26 7.59 -4.31 3.40
N ILE A 27 6.44 -4.28 2.73
CA ILE A 27 5.65 -5.46 2.40
C ILE A 27 5.52 -5.60 0.87
N PRO A 28 5.34 -6.82 0.32
CA PRO A 28 5.23 -7.02 -1.13
C PRO A 28 4.20 -6.13 -1.85
N PRO A 29 3.01 -5.83 -1.28
CA PRO A 29 2.05 -4.90 -1.88
C PRO A 29 2.61 -3.50 -2.21
N LEU A 30 3.58 -2.99 -1.43
CA LEU A 30 4.16 -1.68 -1.69
C LEU A 30 5.05 -1.68 -2.94
N ALA A 31 5.71 -2.79 -3.26
CA ALA A 31 6.45 -2.94 -4.52
C ALA A 31 5.51 -2.90 -5.73
N ALA A 32 4.38 -3.60 -5.66
CA ALA A 32 3.34 -3.52 -6.71
C ALA A 32 2.75 -2.10 -6.83
N SER A 33 2.60 -1.41 -5.71
CA SER A 33 2.13 -0.02 -5.68
C SER A 33 3.13 0.94 -6.32
N ALA A 34 4.43 0.75 -6.10
CA ALA A 34 5.49 1.55 -6.72
C ALA A 34 5.46 1.41 -8.24
N ALA A 35 5.30 0.17 -8.73
CA ALA A 35 5.16 -0.09 -10.16
C ALA A 35 3.95 0.64 -10.77
N LEU A 36 2.81 0.66 -10.08
CA LEU A 36 1.61 1.41 -10.53
C LEU A 36 1.81 2.93 -10.49
N VAL A 37 2.38 3.46 -9.41
CA VAL A 37 2.56 4.91 -9.24
C VAL A 37 3.50 5.48 -10.30
N VAL A 38 4.56 4.77 -10.68
CA VAL A 38 5.56 5.30 -11.62
C VAL A 38 5.36 4.79 -13.05
N GLY A 39 5.01 3.51 -13.24
CA GLY A 39 4.75 2.93 -14.57
C GLY A 39 3.32 3.11 -15.07
N GLY A 40 2.39 3.52 -14.21
CA GLY A 40 0.97 3.62 -14.50
C GLY A 40 0.34 4.91 -13.95
N ALA A 41 1.06 6.04 -14.01
CA ALA A 41 0.64 7.30 -13.37
C ALA A 41 -0.72 7.85 -13.84
N HIS A 42 -1.14 7.50 -15.05
CA HIS A 42 -2.44 7.87 -15.62
C HIS A 42 -3.58 6.98 -15.13
N PHE A 43 -3.29 5.83 -14.52
CA PHE A 43 -4.33 4.93 -14.03
C PHE A 43 -5.03 5.52 -12.80
N PRO A 44 -6.38 5.41 -12.73
CA PRO A 44 -7.11 5.82 -11.54
C PRO A 44 -6.60 5.14 -10.27
N LEU A 45 -6.22 3.86 -10.31
CA LEU A 45 -5.73 3.13 -9.13
C LEU A 45 -4.41 3.69 -8.57
N SER A 46 -3.62 4.39 -9.38
CA SER A 46 -2.31 4.90 -8.97
C SER A 46 -2.39 6.26 -8.26
N GLN A 47 -3.56 6.88 -8.19
CA GLN A 47 -3.69 8.23 -7.64
C GLN A 47 -3.51 8.25 -6.11
N PRO A 48 -3.00 9.36 -5.53
CA PRO A 48 -2.63 9.44 -4.12
C PRO A 48 -3.69 8.98 -3.13
N ARG A 49 -4.95 9.41 -3.28
CA ARG A 49 -6.08 8.95 -2.46
C ARG A 49 -6.25 7.44 -2.50
N ASN A 50 -6.11 6.84 -3.67
CA ASN A 50 -6.32 5.40 -3.84
C ASN A 50 -5.16 4.63 -3.23
N VAL A 51 -3.91 5.04 -3.46
CA VAL A 51 -2.73 4.38 -2.88
C VAL A 51 -2.78 4.45 -1.35
N ILE A 52 -2.86 5.66 -0.78
CA ILE A 52 -2.80 5.86 0.67
C ILE A 52 -4.07 5.31 1.33
N GLY A 53 -5.24 5.72 0.86
CA GLY A 53 -6.52 5.30 1.42
C GLY A 53 -6.78 3.81 1.22
N GLY A 54 -6.38 3.24 0.10
CA GLY A 54 -6.47 1.81 -0.18
C GLY A 54 -5.66 0.98 0.81
N HIS A 55 -4.38 1.33 1.04
CA HIS A 55 -3.52 0.63 2.01
C HIS A 55 -4.03 0.78 3.44
N VAL A 56 -4.38 2.00 3.86
CA VAL A 56 -4.88 2.26 5.23
C VAL A 56 -6.17 1.50 5.49
N MET A 57 -7.15 1.58 4.58
CA MET A 57 -8.42 0.87 4.77
C MET A 57 -8.27 -0.64 4.71
N SER A 58 -7.40 -1.15 3.82
CA SER A 58 -7.10 -2.58 3.74
C SER A 58 -6.42 -3.08 5.01
N ALA A 59 -5.49 -2.32 5.58
CA ALA A 59 -4.85 -2.66 6.86
C ALA A 59 -5.86 -2.68 8.00
N ILE A 60 -6.75 -1.68 8.11
CA ILE A 60 -7.82 -1.67 9.12
C ILE A 60 -8.70 -2.92 8.99
N VAL A 61 -9.13 -3.27 7.77
CA VAL A 61 -9.92 -4.48 7.52
C VAL A 61 -9.14 -5.73 7.95
N GLY A 62 -7.89 -5.87 7.55
CA GLY A 62 -7.07 -7.02 7.90
C GLY A 62 -6.84 -7.17 9.40
N VAL A 63 -6.58 -6.07 10.12
CA VAL A 63 -6.44 -6.10 11.58
C VAL A 63 -7.73 -6.54 12.25
N MET A 64 -8.88 -6.01 11.83
CA MET A 64 -10.19 -6.43 12.38
C MET A 64 -10.47 -7.91 12.13
N VAL A 65 -10.16 -8.42 10.94
CA VAL A 65 -10.34 -9.83 10.59
C VAL A 65 -9.35 -10.73 11.35
N GLY A 66 -8.11 -10.27 11.55
CA GLY A 66 -7.08 -10.97 12.33
C GLY A 66 -7.39 -11.08 13.82
N MET A 67 -8.39 -10.35 14.33
CA MET A 67 -8.90 -10.50 15.70
C MET A 67 -9.96 -11.60 15.83
N THR A 68 -10.37 -12.23 14.73
CA THR A 68 -11.31 -13.35 14.75
C THR A 68 -10.61 -14.67 15.09
N ALA A 69 -11.38 -15.74 15.30
CA ALA A 69 -10.84 -17.08 15.57
C ALA A 69 -10.43 -17.86 14.31
N LEU A 70 -10.42 -17.22 13.13
CA LEU A 70 -9.97 -17.85 11.88
C LEU A 70 -8.45 -18.00 11.90
N ASP A 71 -7.94 -19.10 11.33
CA ASP A 71 -6.51 -19.19 11.04
C ASP A 71 -6.11 -18.23 9.91
N ALA A 72 -4.81 -17.94 9.82
CA ALA A 72 -4.29 -16.90 8.94
C ALA A 72 -4.64 -17.08 7.46
N LEU A 73 -4.78 -18.32 6.98
CA LEU A 73 -5.11 -18.57 5.57
C LEU A 73 -6.53 -18.11 5.26
N TRP A 74 -7.50 -18.56 6.07
CA TRP A 74 -8.91 -18.19 5.89
C TRP A 74 -9.18 -16.74 6.26
N ALA A 75 -8.55 -16.24 7.33
CA ALA A 75 -8.60 -14.83 7.71
C ALA A 75 -8.09 -13.95 6.55
N GLY A 76 -6.99 -14.33 5.90
CA GLY A 76 -6.43 -13.60 4.76
C GLY A 76 -7.39 -13.55 3.57
N ALA A 77 -8.01 -14.67 3.23
CA ALA A 77 -9.01 -14.73 2.15
C ALA A 77 -10.20 -13.80 2.43
N VAL A 78 -10.74 -13.82 3.65
CA VAL A 78 -11.83 -12.94 4.09
C VAL A 78 -11.41 -11.47 4.08
N ALA A 79 -10.24 -11.17 4.65
CA ALA A 79 -9.69 -9.82 4.72
C ALA A 79 -9.49 -9.20 3.33
N GLY A 80 -8.89 -9.94 2.39
CA GLY A 80 -8.68 -9.48 1.02
C GLY A 80 -9.99 -9.16 0.30
N ALA A 81 -11.00 -10.04 0.43
CA ALA A 81 -12.31 -9.83 -0.18
C ALA A 81 -13.06 -8.62 0.42
N LEU A 82 -13.07 -8.50 1.75
CA LEU A 82 -13.69 -7.37 2.44
C LEU A 82 -12.96 -6.05 2.11
N ALA A 83 -11.63 -6.06 2.04
CA ALA A 83 -10.84 -4.90 1.68
C ALA A 83 -11.18 -4.39 0.28
N LEU A 84 -11.33 -5.30 -0.70
CA LEU A 84 -11.80 -4.95 -2.04
C LEU A 84 -13.19 -4.29 -2.00
N GLY A 85 -14.13 -4.86 -1.23
CA GLY A 85 -15.47 -4.29 -1.04
C GLY A 85 -15.42 -2.88 -0.44
N MET A 86 -14.64 -2.69 0.61
CA MET A 86 -14.46 -1.40 1.29
C MET A 86 -13.82 -0.35 0.39
N MET A 87 -12.77 -0.71 -0.35
CA MET A 87 -12.15 0.20 -1.32
C MET A 87 -13.14 0.64 -2.40
N LYS A 88 -13.97 -0.28 -2.92
CA LYS A 88 -15.03 0.07 -3.88
C LYS A 88 -16.07 1.01 -3.27
N LEU A 89 -16.51 0.72 -2.04
CA LEU A 89 -17.49 1.54 -1.32
C LEU A 89 -16.98 2.98 -1.10
N LEU A 90 -15.71 3.11 -0.69
CA LEU A 90 -15.09 4.39 -0.37
C LEU A 90 -14.50 5.11 -1.59
N ARG A 91 -14.59 4.51 -2.78
CA ARG A 91 -13.99 4.99 -4.03
C ARG A 91 -12.48 5.21 -3.89
N MET A 92 -11.81 4.26 -3.24
CA MET A 92 -10.36 4.23 -2.98
C MET A 92 -9.72 2.96 -3.54
N SER A 93 -10.14 2.56 -4.74
CA SER A 93 -9.69 1.32 -5.38
C SER A 93 -8.20 1.34 -5.67
N HIS A 94 -7.45 0.50 -4.96
CA HIS A 94 -6.03 0.25 -5.19
C HIS A 94 -5.75 -1.24 -5.05
N SER A 95 -5.72 -1.97 -6.17
CA SER A 95 -5.68 -3.44 -6.16
C SER A 95 -4.52 -4.03 -5.35
N PRO A 96 -3.30 -3.45 -5.29
CA PRO A 96 -2.24 -3.97 -4.42
C PRO A 96 -2.63 -4.00 -2.94
N ALA A 97 -3.46 -3.05 -2.48
CA ALA A 97 -3.84 -2.96 -1.08
C ALA A 97 -4.69 -4.15 -0.60
N ALA A 98 -5.38 -4.88 -1.48
CA ALA A 98 -6.08 -6.11 -1.07
C ALA A 98 -5.11 -7.13 -0.43
N ALA A 99 -3.89 -7.24 -0.95
CA ALA A 99 -2.86 -8.07 -0.35
C ALA A 99 -2.29 -7.46 0.95
N THR A 100 -2.41 -6.15 1.18
CA THR A 100 -2.09 -5.54 2.50
C THR A 100 -3.03 -6.04 3.59
N ALA A 101 -4.32 -6.20 3.27
CA ALA A 101 -5.28 -6.77 4.21
C ALA A 101 -4.93 -8.23 4.56
N MET A 102 -4.47 -9.01 3.57
CA MET A 102 -3.99 -10.37 3.80
C MET A 102 -2.76 -10.45 4.68
N ILE A 103 -1.83 -9.48 4.58
CA ILE A 103 -0.65 -9.43 5.46
C ILE A 103 -1.06 -9.07 6.89
N ALA A 104 -1.98 -8.12 7.07
CA ALA A 104 -2.40 -7.65 8.39
C ALA A 104 -3.05 -8.73 9.30
N VAL A 105 -3.48 -9.88 8.77
CA VAL A 105 -4.03 -10.98 9.59
C VAL A 105 -2.95 -11.86 10.22
N VAL A 106 -1.70 -11.76 9.74
CA VAL A 106 -0.60 -12.61 10.19
C VAL A 106 -0.24 -12.27 11.64
N PRO A 107 -0.18 -13.24 12.57
CA PRO A 107 -0.01 -12.97 14.00
C PRO A 107 1.24 -12.16 14.38
N GLU A 108 2.32 -12.30 13.61
CA GLU A 108 3.58 -11.61 13.80
C GLU A 108 3.53 -10.13 13.37
N ILE A 109 2.49 -9.70 12.65
CA ILE A 109 2.32 -8.32 12.21
C ILE A 109 1.73 -7.48 13.37
N PRO A 110 2.35 -6.34 13.71
CA PRO A 110 1.92 -5.52 14.85
C PRO A 110 0.56 -4.89 14.53
N ARG A 111 -0.48 -5.21 15.31
CA ARG A 111 -1.89 -4.96 14.96
C ARG A 111 -2.20 -3.55 14.48
N TRP A 112 -2.49 -2.61 15.38
CA TRP A 112 -2.94 -1.28 14.98
C TRP A 112 -1.78 -0.39 14.54
N GLU A 113 -0.57 -0.67 15.02
CA GLU A 113 0.66 -0.03 14.57
C GLU A 113 0.88 -0.25 13.07
N PHE A 114 0.56 -1.44 12.54
CA PHE A 114 0.70 -1.73 11.11
C PHE A 114 -0.10 -0.78 10.21
N VAL A 115 -1.25 -0.26 10.66
CA VAL A 115 -2.02 0.74 9.92
C VAL A 115 -1.22 2.02 9.74
N VAL A 116 -0.51 2.46 10.78
CA VAL A 116 0.34 3.66 10.75
C VAL A 116 1.58 3.41 9.90
N LEU A 117 2.21 2.23 10.05
CA LEU A 117 3.40 1.84 9.29
C LEU A 117 3.11 1.83 7.79
N VAL A 118 2.08 1.11 7.35
CA VAL A 118 1.76 0.98 5.92
C VAL A 118 1.19 2.28 5.34
N GLY A 119 0.41 3.04 6.12
CA GLY A 119 -0.06 4.36 5.70
C GLY A 119 1.11 5.32 5.45
N THR A 120 2.09 5.32 6.33
CA THR A 120 3.30 6.14 6.19
C THR A 120 4.15 5.67 5.01
N ALA A 121 4.33 4.36 4.84
CA ALA A 121 5.05 3.80 3.70
C ALA A 121 4.37 4.15 2.36
N ALA A 122 3.03 4.12 2.30
CA ALA A 122 2.26 4.55 1.15
C ALA A 122 2.43 6.05 0.85
N VAL A 123 2.48 6.91 1.89
CA VAL A 123 2.79 8.34 1.74
C VAL A 123 4.19 8.55 1.17
N ILE A 124 5.21 7.86 1.70
CA ILE A 124 6.59 7.92 1.17
C ILE A 124 6.60 7.57 -0.31
N LEU A 125 5.92 6.49 -0.68
CA LEU A 125 5.83 6.01 -2.06
C LEU A 125 5.17 7.06 -2.98
N VAL A 126 4.06 7.67 -2.55
CA VAL A 126 3.42 8.76 -3.29
C VAL A 126 4.35 9.96 -3.43
N VAL A 127 5.04 10.38 -2.36
CA VAL A 127 5.95 11.54 -2.38
C VAL A 127 7.11 11.32 -3.35
N VAL A 128 7.73 10.15 -3.31
CA VAL A 128 8.80 9.78 -4.27
C VAL A 128 8.24 9.68 -5.69
N GLY A 129 7.02 9.16 -5.84
CA GLY A 129 6.30 9.08 -7.11
C GLY A 129 5.97 10.44 -7.72
N LEU A 130 5.66 11.47 -6.93
CA LEU A 130 5.45 12.85 -7.42
C LEU A 130 6.72 13.39 -8.09
N ALA A 131 7.88 13.21 -7.43
CA ALA A 131 9.15 13.63 -7.98
C ALA A 131 9.51 12.83 -9.24
N GLY A 132 9.38 11.50 -9.19
CA GLY A 132 9.69 10.62 -10.31
C GLY A 132 8.84 10.85 -11.55
N ASN A 133 7.52 11.01 -11.39
CA ASN A 133 6.64 11.29 -12.52
C ASN A 133 6.87 12.67 -13.13
N LYS A 134 7.22 13.67 -12.32
CA LYS A 134 7.64 14.99 -12.83
C LYS A 134 8.89 14.88 -13.70
N LEU A 135 9.88 14.07 -13.30
CA LEU A 135 11.10 13.82 -14.10
C LEU A 135 10.79 13.08 -15.41
N ASN A 136 9.76 12.24 -15.43
CA ASN A 136 9.28 11.56 -16.62
C ASN A 136 8.43 12.45 -17.56
N GLY A 137 8.17 13.71 -17.19
CA GLY A 137 7.23 14.56 -17.91
C GLY A 137 5.77 14.07 -17.84
N ALA A 138 5.48 13.14 -16.93
CA ALA A 138 4.14 12.60 -16.74
C ALA A 138 3.32 13.53 -15.84
N LYS A 139 2.04 13.68 -16.15
CA LYS A 139 1.09 14.37 -15.27
C LYS A 139 0.72 13.44 -14.11
N TYR A 140 1.23 13.73 -12.92
CA TYR A 140 0.85 13.02 -11.71
C TYR A 140 0.84 13.98 -10.51
N PRO A 141 -0.22 14.00 -9.69
CA PRO A 141 -1.43 13.22 -9.86
C PRO A 141 -2.41 13.83 -10.87
N HIS A 142 -3.32 13.02 -11.38
CA HIS A 142 -4.48 13.47 -12.14
C HIS A 142 -5.58 14.02 -11.21
N TYR A 143 -5.71 13.47 -10.01
CA TYR A 143 -6.57 13.98 -8.94
C TYR A 143 -6.02 13.58 -7.57
N TRP A 144 -6.34 14.37 -6.55
CA TRP A 144 -5.97 14.08 -5.17
C TRP A 144 -7.09 13.39 -4.41
N TRP A 145 -8.34 13.78 -4.65
CA TRP A 145 -9.54 13.24 -4.01
C TRP A 145 -10.71 13.15 -4.98
#